data_AF-A0A183VQX5-F1
#
_entry.id   AF-A0A183VQX5-F1
#
_cell.length_a   1.000
_cell.length_b   1.000
_cell.length_c   1.000
_cell.angle_alpha   90.00
_cell.angle_beta   90.00
_cell.angle_gamma   90.00
#
_symmetry.space_group_name_H-M   'P 1'
#
loop_
_entity.id
_entity.type
_entity.pdbx_description
1 polymer ?
#
loop_
_entity_poly.entity_id
_entity_poly.type
_entity_poly.pdbx_seq_one_letter_code
_entity_poly.pdbx_strand_id
1 'polypeptide(L)'
;MFVAKCLKGLPVCEVFFNPVRWRVSKAIPAKITLELRKAMYEEDDAWHRTRVADSTEEAQHIMKKSEDFSKDDRIMVPEKDDLTLITGVPEEHQSERRVRIFIPAKPATQSGNHGTRLWRIEFDNRERWENALMGWASSGDPLSNTVVEFETAEAAQEFCQRQGWPCYVEKPNVPKLNVKSYGSNFSWNKRTRVGSK
;
A
#
# COMPACT_ATOMS: atom_id res chain seq x y z
N MET A 1 -48.85 4.47 -58.22
CA MET A 1 -48.38 3.19 -58.79
C MET A 1 -46.95 2.97 -58.31
N PHE A 2 -46.73 1.97 -57.47
CA PHE A 2 -45.44 1.66 -56.86
C PHE A 2 -44.59 0.83 -57.81
N VAL A 3 -43.34 1.23 -58.04
CA VAL A 3 -42.30 0.35 -58.56
C VAL A 3 -41.12 0.42 -57.61
N ALA A 4 -41.00 -0.59 -56.76
CA ALA A 4 -39.91 -0.76 -55.82
C ALA A 4 -38.81 -1.60 -56.47
N LYS A 5 -37.58 -1.07 -56.53
CA LYS A 5 -36.38 -1.85 -56.77
C LYS A 5 -35.47 -1.70 -55.55
N CYS A 6 -35.33 -2.79 -54.81
CA CYS A 6 -34.54 -2.85 -53.58
C CYS A 6 -33.09 -3.19 -53.96
N LEU A 7 -32.16 -2.26 -53.74
CA LEU A 7 -30.72 -2.55 -53.76
C LEU A 7 -30.23 -2.70 -52.33
N LYS A 8 -29.46 -3.76 -52.10
CA LYS A 8 -29.00 -4.21 -50.78
C LYS A 8 -27.96 -3.25 -50.20
N GLY A 9 -28.15 -2.90 -48.92
CA GLY A 9 -27.10 -2.42 -48.02
C GLY A 9 -26.75 -0.93 -48.15
N LEU A 10 -27.47 -0.09 -47.38
CA LEU A 10 -27.05 1.19 -46.78
C LEU A 10 -28.31 1.81 -46.10
N PRO A 11 -28.25 2.33 -44.87
CA PRO A 11 -29.42 2.80 -44.15
C PRO A 11 -29.66 4.30 -44.39
N VAL A 12 -29.96 4.71 -45.62
CA VAL A 12 -30.46 6.08 -45.83
C VAL A 12 -31.44 6.09 -47.00
N CYS A 13 -32.71 6.38 -46.71
CA CYS A 13 -33.69 6.73 -47.73
C CYS A 13 -33.30 8.10 -48.31
N GLU A 14 -32.66 8.11 -49.46
CA GLU A 14 -32.45 9.33 -50.24
C GLU A 14 -33.78 9.76 -50.87
N VAL A 15 -34.40 10.79 -50.29
CA VAL A 15 -35.49 11.52 -50.93
C VAL A 15 -34.87 12.69 -51.67
N PHE A 16 -34.71 12.55 -52.99
CA PHE A 16 -34.37 13.67 -53.86
C PHE A 16 -35.57 14.63 -53.93
N PHE A 17 -35.41 15.85 -53.40
CA PHE A 17 -36.34 16.95 -53.62
C PHE A 17 -35.57 18.20 -54.09
N ASN A 18 -36.13 18.85 -55.11
CA ASN A 18 -35.55 19.84 -56.02
C ASN A 18 -34.96 21.11 -55.32
N PRO A 19 -34.01 21.83 -55.96
CA PRO A 19 -33.17 22.84 -55.35
C PRO A 19 -33.85 24.20 -55.38
N VAL A 20 -34.26 24.71 -54.23
CA VAL A 20 -34.61 26.12 -54.12
C VAL A 20 -34.12 26.67 -52.79
N ARG A 21 -33.07 27.50 -52.90
CA ARG A 21 -32.74 28.59 -51.97
C ARG A 21 -32.20 28.15 -50.60
N TRP A 22 -30.91 27.84 -50.57
CA TRP A 22 -30.13 27.87 -49.33
C TRP A 22 -29.97 29.32 -48.88
N ARG A 23 -30.86 29.76 -47.99
CA ARG A 23 -30.49 30.82 -47.04
C ARG A 23 -29.56 30.13 -46.05
N VAL A 24 -28.24 30.17 -46.29
CA VAL A 24 -27.27 29.77 -45.26
C VAL A 24 -27.49 30.74 -44.12
N SER A 25 -28.23 30.32 -43.10
CA SER A 25 -28.24 31.03 -41.84
C SER A 25 -26.79 31.08 -41.38
N LYS A 26 -26.21 32.26 -41.25
CA LYS A 26 -24.97 32.51 -40.49
C LYS A 26 -25.17 32.24 -38.99
N ALA A 27 -26.09 31.35 -38.63
CA ALA A 27 -26.30 30.91 -37.27
C ALA A 27 -25.33 29.77 -37.03
N ILE A 28 -24.27 30.10 -36.30
CA ILE A 28 -23.31 29.14 -35.79
C ILE A 28 -24.08 28.08 -34.97
N PRO A 29 -23.86 26.78 -35.18
CA PRO A 29 -24.57 25.73 -34.46
C PRO A 29 -24.35 25.88 -32.95
N ALA A 30 -25.40 25.64 -32.15
CA ALA A 30 -25.39 25.86 -30.70
C ALA A 30 -24.34 25.03 -29.92
N LYS A 31 -23.76 24.00 -30.55
CA LYS A 31 -22.61 23.25 -30.06
C LYS A 31 -21.64 23.06 -31.23
N ILE A 32 -20.52 23.79 -31.23
CA ILE A 32 -19.46 23.63 -32.23
C ILE A 32 -18.51 22.53 -31.74
N THR A 33 -18.24 21.52 -32.57
CA THR A 33 -17.20 20.51 -32.29
C THR A 33 -15.80 21.03 -32.62
N LEU A 34 -14.77 20.56 -31.91
CA LEU A 34 -13.40 21.06 -32.00
C LEU A 34 -12.82 21.00 -33.42
N GLU A 35 -13.15 19.95 -34.19
CA GLU A 35 -12.72 19.81 -35.59
C GLU A 35 -13.40 20.80 -36.53
N LEU A 36 -14.69 21.05 -36.32
CA LEU A 36 -15.48 22.01 -37.09
C LEU A 36 -15.06 23.45 -36.75
N ARG A 37 -14.61 23.70 -35.51
CA ARG A 37 -14.00 24.97 -35.10
C ARG A 37 -12.62 25.16 -35.70
N LYS A 38 -11.72 24.15 -35.63
CA LYS A 38 -10.39 24.16 -36.27
C LYS A 38 -10.47 24.37 -37.78
N ALA A 39 -11.46 23.79 -38.44
CA ALA A 39 -11.70 23.99 -39.87
C ALA A 39 -12.31 25.36 -40.22
N MET A 40 -12.89 26.07 -39.24
CA MET A 40 -13.41 27.43 -39.40
C MET A 40 -12.39 28.53 -39.06
N TYR A 41 -11.25 28.18 -38.45
CA TYR A 41 -10.16 29.11 -38.20
C TYR A 41 -9.22 29.12 -39.42
N GLU A 42 -9.19 30.24 -40.14
CA GLU A 42 -8.07 30.58 -41.03
C GLU A 42 -6.90 31.02 -40.14
N GLU A 43 -5.68 30.52 -40.39
CA GLU A 43 -4.53 30.63 -39.46
C GLU A 43 -4.09 32.08 -39.14
N ASP A 44 -4.65 33.09 -39.83
CA ASP A 44 -4.14 34.47 -39.88
C ASP A 44 -4.97 35.56 -39.12
N ASP A 45 -6.01 35.21 -38.35
CA ASP A 45 -6.82 36.22 -37.64
C ASP A 45 -6.30 36.57 -36.22
N ALA A 46 -5.57 37.69 -36.13
CA ALA A 46 -4.83 38.13 -34.93
C ALA A 46 -5.67 38.61 -33.72
N TRP A 47 -7.01 38.68 -33.79
CA TRP A 47 -7.81 39.44 -32.81
C TRP A 47 -8.77 38.63 -31.92
N HIS A 48 -8.95 37.31 -32.09
CA HIS A 48 -9.92 36.55 -31.30
C HIS A 48 -9.32 35.36 -30.54
N ARG A 49 -8.53 35.66 -29.49
CA ARG A 49 -8.27 34.70 -28.39
C ARG A 49 -9.33 34.85 -27.31
N THR A 50 -10.33 33.98 -27.28
CA THR A 50 -11.15 33.77 -26.07
C THR A 50 -10.33 32.98 -25.03
N ARG A 51 -9.39 33.69 -24.41
CA ARG A 51 -8.28 33.22 -23.56
C ARG A 51 -8.65 32.33 -22.35
N VAL A 52 -9.93 32.13 -22.04
CA VAL A 52 -10.42 31.45 -20.82
C VAL A 52 -11.07 30.09 -21.12
N ALA A 53 -11.68 29.92 -22.29
CA ALA A 53 -12.24 28.63 -22.70
C ALA A 53 -11.15 27.70 -23.26
N ASP A 54 -10.23 28.27 -24.05
CA ASP A 54 -9.09 27.56 -24.62
C ASP A 54 -8.19 26.98 -23.52
N SER A 55 -7.93 27.70 -22.42
CA SER A 55 -7.12 27.18 -21.30
C SER A 55 -7.77 26.01 -20.57
N THR A 56 -9.11 25.97 -20.53
CA THR A 56 -9.84 24.92 -19.81
C THR A 56 -9.88 23.64 -20.64
N GLU A 57 -10.07 23.76 -21.96
CA GLU A 57 -10.05 22.64 -22.90
C GLU A 57 -8.62 22.13 -23.16
N GLU A 58 -7.63 23.02 -23.23
CA GLU A 58 -6.20 22.69 -23.25
C GLU A 58 -5.80 21.94 -21.99
N ALA A 59 -6.22 22.42 -20.80
CA ALA A 59 -5.98 21.71 -19.55
C ALA A 59 -6.67 20.34 -19.53
N GLN A 60 -7.89 20.21 -20.05
CA GLN A 60 -8.58 18.92 -20.18
C GLN A 60 -7.86 17.98 -21.14
N HIS A 61 -7.29 18.48 -22.24
CA HIS A 61 -6.55 17.67 -23.19
C HIS A 61 -5.19 17.22 -22.63
N ILE A 62 -4.49 18.09 -21.91
CA ILE A 62 -3.24 17.76 -21.19
C ILE A 62 -3.51 16.75 -20.07
N MET A 63 -4.63 16.89 -19.35
CA MET A 63 -5.04 15.95 -18.29
C MET A 63 -5.69 14.67 -18.83
N LYS A 64 -6.06 14.62 -20.12
CA LYS A 64 -6.57 13.41 -20.75
C LYS A 64 -5.44 12.40 -20.79
N LYS A 65 -5.57 11.33 -20.00
CA LYS A 65 -4.64 10.19 -20.04
C LYS A 65 -4.56 9.64 -21.46
N SER A 66 -3.37 9.18 -21.86
CA SER A 66 -3.14 8.59 -23.17
C SER A 66 -4.12 7.45 -23.44
N GLU A 67 -4.46 7.24 -24.71
CA GLU A 67 -5.40 6.19 -25.12
C GLU A 67 -4.84 4.78 -24.82
N ASP A 68 -3.51 4.67 -24.72
CA ASP A 68 -2.79 3.46 -24.30
C ASP A 68 -2.70 3.28 -22.77
N PHE A 69 -3.20 4.23 -21.95
CA PHE A 69 -3.17 4.10 -20.51
C PHE A 69 -4.18 3.04 -20.05
N SER A 70 -3.69 1.86 -19.69
CA SER A 70 -4.50 0.89 -18.96
C SER A 70 -4.41 1.18 -17.46
N LYS A 71 -5.56 1.11 -16.77
CA LYS A 71 -5.62 1.24 -15.30
C LYS A 71 -4.80 0.15 -14.59
N ASP A 72 -4.57 -0.95 -15.29
CA ASP A 72 -3.87 -2.13 -14.79
C ASP A 72 -2.38 -2.15 -15.14
N ASP A 73 -1.85 -1.11 -15.81
CA ASP A 73 -0.42 -0.99 -16.06
C ASP A 73 0.34 -0.85 -14.73
N ARG A 74 1.20 -1.83 -14.44
CA ARG A 74 2.04 -1.89 -13.26
C ARG A 74 3.50 -1.83 -13.67
N ILE A 75 4.26 -0.94 -13.04
CA ILE A 75 5.71 -0.92 -13.17
C ILE A 75 6.25 -2.01 -12.26
N MET A 76 6.89 -3.03 -12.83
CA MET A 76 7.57 -4.08 -12.08
C MET A 76 9.02 -3.68 -11.88
N VAL A 77 9.40 -3.38 -10.64
CA VAL A 77 10.78 -3.09 -10.26
C VAL A 77 11.42 -4.38 -9.74
N PRO A 78 12.52 -4.87 -10.34
CA PRO A 78 13.15 -6.14 -9.95
C PRO A 78 14.08 -6.05 -8.73
N GLU A 79 14.35 -4.84 -8.24
CA GLU A 79 15.25 -4.57 -7.11
C GLU A 79 14.53 -4.71 -5.76
N LYS A 80 15.29 -4.93 -4.68
CA LYS A 80 14.75 -5.05 -3.32
C LYS A 80 14.34 -3.69 -2.77
N ASP A 81 13.30 -3.68 -1.94
CA ASP A 81 12.81 -2.48 -1.27
C ASP A 81 13.75 -2.03 -0.13
N ASP A 82 14.64 -1.09 -0.39
CA ASP A 82 15.46 -0.45 0.64
C ASP A 82 14.83 0.88 1.09
N LEU A 83 14.32 0.92 2.33
CA LEU A 83 13.61 2.07 2.91
C LEU A 83 14.48 2.97 3.79
N THR A 84 15.75 2.62 3.97
CA THR A 84 16.73 3.30 4.86
C THR A 84 16.86 4.80 4.60
N LEU A 85 16.82 5.20 3.31
CA LEU A 85 16.98 6.58 2.88
C LEU A 85 15.73 7.44 3.11
N ILE A 86 14.55 6.81 3.22
CA ILE A 86 13.25 7.49 3.28
C ILE A 86 12.81 7.71 4.73
N THR A 87 13.19 6.81 5.65
CA THR A 87 12.67 6.77 7.02
C THR A 87 13.15 7.90 7.91
N GLY A 88 14.20 8.62 7.52
CA GLY A 88 14.74 9.77 8.27
C GLY A 88 15.43 9.40 9.58
N VAL A 89 15.71 8.11 9.81
CA VAL A 89 16.44 7.65 10.99
C VAL A 89 17.95 7.93 10.80
N PRO A 90 18.66 8.52 11.77
CA PRO A 90 20.10 8.71 11.69
C PRO A 90 20.86 7.40 11.50
N GLU A 91 21.95 7.42 10.70
CA GLU A 91 22.76 6.25 10.40
C GLU A 91 23.36 5.58 11.66
N GLU A 92 23.70 6.39 12.67
CA GLU A 92 24.20 5.92 13.97
C GLU A 92 23.27 4.88 14.62
N HIS A 93 21.96 5.07 14.50
CA HIS A 93 21.03 4.12 15.08
C HIS A 93 20.91 2.88 14.20
N GLN A 94 20.88 3.04 12.87
CA GLN A 94 20.66 1.95 11.92
C GLN A 94 21.75 0.87 11.96
N SER A 95 23.02 1.27 12.01
CA SER A 95 24.15 0.34 11.89
C SER A 95 24.66 -0.20 13.23
N GLU A 96 24.69 0.63 14.27
CA GLU A 96 25.24 0.24 15.59
C GLU A 96 24.33 -0.75 16.32
N ARG A 97 23.01 -0.65 16.13
CA ARG A 97 22.04 -1.40 16.92
C ARG A 97 21.70 -2.72 16.27
N ARG A 98 21.76 -3.78 17.08
CA ARG A 98 21.22 -5.08 16.70
C ARG A 98 19.76 -5.18 17.12
N VAL A 99 19.00 -5.84 16.27
CA VAL A 99 17.58 -6.09 16.47
C VAL A 99 17.37 -7.56 16.85
N ARG A 100 16.62 -7.80 17.93
CA ARG A 100 16.24 -9.13 18.39
C ARG A 100 14.84 -9.45 17.90
N ILE A 101 14.72 -10.53 17.13
CA ILE A 101 13.44 -11.10 16.71
C ILE A 101 13.18 -12.35 17.55
N PHE A 102 12.13 -12.35 18.37
CA PHE A 102 11.84 -13.44 19.30
C PHE A 102 10.36 -13.55 19.65
N ILE A 103 9.95 -14.70 20.19
CA ILE A 103 8.65 -14.82 20.86
C ILE A 103 8.88 -14.58 22.35
N PRO A 104 8.14 -13.64 22.99
CA PRO A 104 8.33 -13.36 24.40
C PRO A 104 8.04 -14.59 25.26
N ALA A 105 8.86 -14.79 26.28
CA ALA A 105 8.67 -15.89 27.22
C ALA A 105 7.41 -15.66 28.06
N LYS A 106 6.72 -16.76 28.40
CA LYS A 106 5.59 -16.71 29.32
C LYS A 106 6.07 -16.23 30.70
N PRO A 107 5.41 -15.25 31.34
CA PRO A 107 5.74 -14.87 32.70
C PRO A 107 5.61 -16.07 33.65
N ALA A 108 6.62 -16.28 34.50
CA ALA A 108 6.67 -17.44 35.40
C ALA A 108 5.54 -17.43 36.45
N THR A 109 5.08 -16.25 36.85
CA THR A 109 4.03 -16.04 37.85
C THR A 109 2.62 -16.32 37.34
N GLN A 110 2.38 -16.28 36.03
CA GLN A 110 1.07 -16.50 35.44
C GLN A 110 1.05 -17.77 34.58
N SER A 111 -0.11 -18.42 34.51
CA SER A 111 -0.31 -19.63 33.70
C SER A 111 -0.80 -19.35 32.27
N GLY A 112 -1.21 -18.12 31.96
CA GLY A 112 -1.75 -17.76 30.65
C GLY A 112 -0.70 -17.73 29.53
N ASN A 113 -1.07 -18.22 28.34
CA ASN A 113 -0.20 -18.32 27.16
C ASN A 113 -0.57 -17.32 26.04
N HIS A 114 -1.39 -16.31 26.32
CA HIS A 114 -1.85 -15.39 25.27
C HIS A 114 -0.71 -14.53 24.69
N GLY A 115 0.20 -14.07 25.55
CA GLY A 115 1.32 -13.20 25.15
C GLY A 115 2.40 -13.88 24.31
N THR A 116 2.44 -15.22 24.22
CA THR A 116 3.50 -15.96 23.52
C THR A 116 3.13 -16.35 22.08
N ARG A 117 2.13 -15.68 21.49
CA ARG A 117 1.60 -16.03 20.15
C ARG A 117 2.26 -15.24 19.02
N LEU A 118 2.64 -13.99 19.31
CA LEU A 118 3.18 -13.07 18.33
C LEU A 118 4.69 -13.00 18.45
N TRP A 119 5.34 -12.78 17.32
CA TRP A 119 6.74 -12.44 17.22
C TRP A 119 6.94 -10.98 17.57
N ARG A 120 8.00 -10.66 18.29
CA ARG A 120 8.35 -9.30 18.68
C ARG A 120 9.71 -8.94 18.16
N ILE A 121 9.80 -7.70 17.73
CA ILE A 121 11.04 -7.01 17.41
C ILE A 121 11.34 -6.06 18.56
N GLU A 122 12.52 -6.22 19.15
CA GLU A 122 13.06 -5.33 20.17
C GLU A 122 14.48 -4.89 19.79
N PHE A 123 14.80 -3.65 20.13
CA PHE A 123 16.15 -3.11 19.98
C PHE A 123 16.97 -3.35 21.24
N ASP A 124 18.30 -3.36 21.09
CA ASP A 124 19.20 -3.39 22.24
C ASP A 124 19.04 -2.13 23.10
N ASN A 125 19.12 -2.31 24.42
CA ASN A 125 18.93 -1.22 25.39
C ASN A 125 20.25 -0.48 25.58
N ARG A 126 20.22 0.85 25.38
CA ARG A 126 21.34 1.74 25.76
C ARG A 126 21.29 2.11 27.25
N GLU A 127 22.31 2.85 27.68
CA GLU A 127 22.43 3.35 29.04
C GLU A 127 21.21 4.17 29.47
N ARG A 128 20.78 3.93 30.72
CA ARG A 128 19.81 4.75 31.44
C ARG A 128 20.52 5.27 32.69
N TRP A 129 20.50 6.59 32.89
CA TRP A 129 21.16 7.25 34.01
C TRP A 129 20.14 7.87 34.96
N GLU A 130 20.59 8.17 36.18
CA GLU A 130 19.77 8.84 37.18
C GLU A 130 19.71 10.35 36.93
N ASN A 131 18.50 10.93 36.96
CA ASN A 131 18.31 12.37 36.92
C ASN A 131 18.75 13.02 38.25
N ALA A 132 19.73 13.91 38.20
CA ALA A 132 20.31 14.56 39.38
C ALA A 132 19.30 15.29 40.29
N LEU A 133 18.16 15.76 39.76
CA LEU A 133 17.16 16.48 40.55
C LEU A 133 16.15 15.53 41.23
N MET A 134 15.55 14.62 40.46
CA MET A 134 14.38 13.82 40.89
C MET A 134 14.68 12.32 41.08
N GLY A 135 15.85 11.83 40.66
CA GLY A 135 16.19 10.41 40.71
C GLY A 135 15.53 9.53 39.64
N TRP A 136 14.90 10.12 38.61
CA TRP A 136 14.25 9.36 37.54
C TRP A 136 15.25 8.76 36.56
N ALA A 137 14.91 7.59 35.99
CA ALA A 137 15.70 6.95 34.93
C ALA A 137 15.54 7.76 33.62
N SER A 138 16.55 8.56 33.30
CA SER A 138 16.65 9.32 32.06
C SER A 138 17.37 8.50 30.99
N SER A 139 17.04 8.73 29.72
CA SER A 139 17.69 8.08 28.58
C SER A 139 17.74 9.02 27.40
N GLY A 140 18.81 8.90 26.59
CA GLY A 140 18.97 9.61 25.32
C GLY A 140 18.55 8.74 24.12
N ASP A 141 17.92 7.60 24.38
CA ASP A 141 17.60 6.62 23.36
C ASP A 141 16.14 6.70 22.88
N PRO A 142 15.88 7.13 21.63
CA PRO A 142 14.53 7.21 21.08
C PRO A 142 13.88 5.85 20.79
N LEU A 143 14.67 4.80 20.52
CA LEU A 143 14.17 3.49 20.11
C LEU A 143 13.98 2.53 21.29
N SER A 144 14.42 2.92 22.48
CA SER A 144 14.43 2.09 23.69
C SER A 144 13.08 1.49 24.09
N ASN A 145 11.97 2.13 23.72
CA ASN A 145 10.61 1.70 24.08
C ASN A 145 9.82 1.19 22.87
N THR A 146 10.48 0.99 21.72
CA THR A 146 9.80 0.52 20.51
C THR A 146 9.73 -1.00 20.49
N VAL A 147 8.50 -1.51 20.42
CA VAL A 147 8.21 -2.94 20.28
C VAL A 147 7.22 -3.09 19.14
N VAL A 148 7.57 -3.91 18.15
CA VAL A 148 6.71 -4.18 17.00
C VAL A 148 6.35 -5.66 17.00
N GLU A 149 5.06 -5.94 16.82
CA GLU A 149 4.53 -7.30 16.84
C GLU A 149 4.23 -7.81 15.42
N PHE A 150 4.55 -9.07 15.16
CA PHE A 150 4.37 -9.75 13.89
C PHE A 150 3.74 -11.13 14.09
N GLU A 151 3.08 -11.63 13.05
CA GLU A 151 2.49 -12.98 13.06
C GLU A 151 3.52 -14.07 12.75
N THR A 152 4.48 -13.79 11.86
CA THR A 152 5.50 -14.75 11.40
C THR A 152 6.92 -14.21 11.60
N ALA A 153 7.88 -15.13 11.75
CA ALA A 153 9.30 -14.77 11.85
C ALA A 153 9.84 -14.20 10.54
N GLU A 154 9.35 -14.69 9.41
CA GLU A 154 9.76 -14.25 8.07
C GLU A 154 9.34 -12.80 7.81
N ALA A 155 8.10 -12.43 8.15
CA ALA A 155 7.64 -11.05 8.03
C ALA A 155 8.48 -10.09 8.89
N ALA A 156 8.89 -10.52 10.09
CA ALA A 156 9.77 -9.74 10.95
C ALA A 156 11.18 -9.58 10.34
N GLN A 157 11.74 -10.63 9.72
CA GLN A 157 13.03 -10.57 9.03
C GLN A 157 12.98 -9.67 7.81
N GLU A 158 11.93 -9.79 6.98
CA GLU A 158 11.71 -8.93 5.82
C GLU A 158 11.58 -7.47 6.24
N PHE A 159 10.85 -7.18 7.32
CA PHE A 159 10.74 -5.84 7.86
C PHE A 159 12.11 -5.28 8.26
N CYS A 160 12.92 -6.03 9.00
CA CYS A 160 14.28 -5.60 9.35
C CYS A 160 15.16 -5.39 8.12
N GLN A 161 15.09 -6.27 7.13
CA GLN A 161 15.86 -6.17 5.90
C GLN A 161 15.50 -4.91 5.12
N ARG A 162 14.20 -4.64 4.91
CA ARG A 162 13.72 -3.44 4.21
C ARG A 162 14.14 -2.15 4.90
N GLN A 163 14.21 -2.19 6.22
CA GLN A 163 14.57 -1.05 7.05
C GLN A 163 16.10 -0.96 7.29
N GLY A 164 16.89 -1.93 6.82
CA GLY A 164 18.36 -1.94 6.93
C GLY A 164 18.93 -2.26 8.31
N TRP A 165 18.15 -2.85 9.23
CA TRP A 165 18.65 -3.15 10.58
C TRP A 165 19.30 -4.53 10.67
N PRO A 166 20.46 -4.68 11.33
CA PRO A 166 21.06 -5.98 11.55
C PRO A 166 20.27 -6.78 12.59
N CYS A 167 19.46 -7.73 12.14
CA CYS A 167 18.61 -8.55 12.98
C CYS A 167 19.14 -9.99 13.17
N TYR A 168 18.85 -10.58 14.32
CA TYR A 168 19.01 -12.02 14.54
C TYR A 168 17.73 -12.63 15.10
N VAL A 169 17.48 -13.90 14.75
CA VAL A 169 16.25 -14.60 15.11
C VAL A 169 16.53 -15.63 16.19
N GLU A 170 15.83 -15.50 17.31
CA GLU A 170 15.85 -16.45 18.40
C GLU A 170 14.84 -17.57 18.13
N LYS A 171 15.24 -18.83 18.36
CA LYS A 171 14.35 -19.98 18.20
C LYS A 171 13.24 -19.94 19.26
N PRO A 172 11.97 -20.12 18.88
CA PRO A 172 10.87 -20.05 19.83
C PRO A 172 10.90 -21.25 20.78
N ASN A 173 10.75 -21.01 22.08
CA ASN A 173 10.71 -22.06 23.08
C ASN A 173 9.28 -22.58 23.27
N VAL A 174 8.95 -23.65 22.55
CA VAL A 174 7.64 -24.31 22.70
C VAL A 174 7.65 -25.28 23.89
N PRO A 175 6.64 -25.21 24.79
CA PRO A 175 6.57 -26.13 25.92
C PRO A 175 6.31 -27.55 25.41
N LYS A 176 7.08 -28.51 25.93
CA LYS A 176 6.91 -29.93 25.60
C LYS A 176 5.61 -30.45 26.21
N LEU A 177 4.82 -31.17 25.41
CA LEU A 177 3.61 -31.83 25.90
C LEU A 177 3.99 -33.05 26.75
N ASN A 178 3.66 -33.00 28.03
CA ASN A 178 3.90 -34.10 28.96
C ASN A 178 2.62 -34.92 29.15
N VAL A 179 2.72 -36.26 29.01
CA VAL A 179 1.61 -37.18 29.30
C VAL A 179 1.39 -37.23 30.82
N LYS A 180 0.22 -36.77 31.28
CA LYS A 180 -0.17 -36.79 32.70
C LYS A 180 -1.33 -37.77 32.88
N SER A 181 -1.17 -38.74 33.77
CA SER A 181 -2.24 -39.66 34.16
C SER A 181 -2.49 -39.56 35.66
N TYR A 182 -3.73 -39.27 36.06
CA TYR A 182 -4.08 -39.15 37.47
C TYR A 182 -3.91 -40.47 38.22
N GLY A 183 -4.17 -41.62 37.55
CA GLY A 183 -3.93 -42.95 38.13
C GLY A 183 -2.46 -43.22 38.46
N SER A 184 -1.52 -42.57 37.75
CA SER A 184 -0.09 -42.68 38.06
C SER A 184 0.27 -42.13 39.44
N ASN A 185 -0.53 -41.21 39.99
CA ASN A 185 -0.35 -40.67 41.34
C ASN A 185 -0.58 -41.71 42.45
N PHE A 186 -1.19 -42.86 42.16
CA PHE A 186 -1.49 -43.94 43.12
C PHE A 186 -0.94 -45.31 42.70
N SER A 187 0.15 -45.33 41.93
CA SER A 187 0.77 -46.57 41.48
C SER A 187 1.23 -47.46 42.63
N TRP A 188 0.91 -48.76 42.56
CA TRP A 188 1.32 -49.76 43.56
C TRP A 188 2.83 -49.97 43.65
N ASN A 189 3.53 -50.06 42.50
CA ASN A 189 4.96 -50.42 42.42
C ASN A 189 5.83 -49.35 41.73
N LYS A 190 5.33 -48.11 41.55
CA LYS A 190 6.12 -47.02 40.97
C LYS A 190 6.33 -45.89 41.97
N ARG A 191 7.45 -45.18 41.84
CA ARG A 191 7.79 -44.01 42.67
C ARG A 191 6.95 -42.76 42.35
N THR A 192 5.97 -42.87 41.46
CA THR A 192 5.05 -41.78 41.11
C THR A 192 3.93 -41.58 42.14
N ARG A 193 3.85 -42.44 43.17
CA ARG A 193 2.86 -42.32 44.24
C ARG A 193 3.08 -41.04 45.05
N VAL A 194 2.09 -40.17 45.09
CA VAL A 194 2.12 -38.93 45.88
C VAL A 194 1.83 -39.21 47.36
N GLY A 195 2.49 -38.48 48.27
CA GLY A 195 2.32 -38.64 49.71
C GLY A 195 1.03 -37.99 50.25
N SER A 196 0.61 -36.89 49.63
CA SER A 196 -0.61 -36.14 49.97
C SER A 196 -1.24 -35.56 48.69
N LYS A 197 -2.52 -35.20 48.78
CA LYS A 197 -3.28 -34.52 47.73
C LYS A 197 -4.16 -33.45 48.34
#